data_AF-A0A3Q8SRE9-F1
#
_entry.id   AF-A0A3Q8SRE9-F1
#
_cell.length_a   1.000
_cell.length_b   1.000
_cell.length_c   1.000
_cell.angle_alpha   90.00
_cell.angle_beta   90.00
_cell.angle_gamma   90.00
#
_symmetry.space_group_name_H-M   'P 1'
#
loop_
_entity.id
_entity.type
_entity.pdbx_description
1 polymer ?
#
loop_
_entity_poly.entity_id
_entity_poly.type
_entity_poly.pdbx_seq_one_letter_code
_entity_poly.pdbx_strand_id
1 'polypeptide(L)' 'MEIKYWSDIACPFCYIGSTRMKKAMKEVGIYDDTKLELK' A
#
# COMPACT_ATOMS: atom_id res chain seq x y z
N MET A 1 7.56 -2.28 -11.02
CA MET A 1 6.61 -1.14 -11.00
C MET A 1 6.82 -0.33 -9.73
N GLU A 2 6.53 0.97 -9.68
CA GLU A 2 6.62 1.78 -8.45
C GLU A 2 5.26 2.40 -8.11
N ILE A 3 4.79 2.22 -6.87
CA ILE A 3 3.57 2.84 -6.34
C ILE A 3 3.97 3.75 -5.18
N LYS A 4 3.65 5.03 -5.33
CA LYS A 4 3.78 6.01 -4.24
C LYS A 4 2.40 6.31 -3.68
N TYR A 5 2.28 6.34 -2.36
CA TYR A 5 1.02 6.63 -1.67
C TYR A 5 1.26 7.59 -0.51
N TRP A 6 0.24 8.38 -0.18
CA TRP A 6 0.26 9.30 0.96
C TRP A 6 -0.58 8.77 2.10
N SER A 7 -0.13 9.01 3.32
CA SER A 7 -0.84 8.65 4.54
C SER A 7 -0.54 9.66 5.61
N ASP A 8 -1.56 10.02 6.38
CA ASP A 8 -1.35 10.66 7.68
C ASP A 8 -1.26 9.55 8.75
N ILE A 9 -0.41 9.75 9.75
CA ILE A 9 -0.30 8.89 10.93
C ILE A 9 -1.60 8.92 11.75
N ALA A 10 -2.25 10.09 11.83
CA ALA A 10 -3.48 10.26 12.59
C ALA A 10 -4.73 9.71 11.88
N CYS A 11 -4.62 9.29 10.61
CA CYS A 11 -5.77 8.83 9.83
C CYS A 11 -5.98 7.31 9.95
N PRO A 12 -7.03 6.85 10.66
CA PRO A 12 -7.31 5.41 10.79
C PRO A 12 -7.64 4.76 9.44
N PHE A 13 -8.23 5.51 8.50
CA PHE A 13 -8.56 5.00 7.18
C PHE A 13 -7.32 4.77 6.31
N CYS A 14 -6.25 5.56 6.48
CA CYS A 14 -5.01 5.35 5.74
C CYS A 14 -4.29 4.07 6.20
N TYR A 15 -4.33 3.76 7.50
CA TYR A 15 -3.85 2.47 8.01
C TYR A 15 -4.64 1.28 7.44
N ILE A 16 -5.98 1.36 7.46
CA ILE A 16 -6.84 0.32 6.89
C ILE A 16 -6.61 0.19 5.38
N GLY A 17 -6.53 1.31 4.67
CA GLY A 17 -6.33 1.38 3.23
C GLY A 17 -5.00 0.78 2.80
N SER A 18 -3.89 1.17 3.43
CA SER A 18 -2.57 0.61 3.13
C SER A 18 -2.49 -0.89 3.41
N THR A 19 -3.16 -1.38 4.46
CA THR A 19 -3.25 -2.81 4.76
C THR A 19 -4.03 -3.57 3.68
N ARG A 20 -5.19 -3.07 3.27
CA ARG A 20 -6.01 -3.67 2.21
C ARG A 20 -5.30 -3.66 0.86
N MET A 21 -4.63 -2.56 0.52
CA MET A 21 -3.82 -2.44 -0.69
C MET A 21 -2.74 -3.52 -0.75
N LYS A 22 -1.94 -3.66 0.32
CA LYS A 22 -0.88 -4.67 0.38
C LYS A 22 -1.44 -6.10 0.26
N LYS A 23 -2.62 -6.38 0.82
CA LYS A 23 -3.30 -7.67 0.67
C LYS A 23 -3.71 -7.93 -0.77
N ALA A 24 -4.38 -6.97 -1.42
CA ALA A 24 -4.80 -7.10 -2.82
C ALA A 24 -3.60 -7.29 -3.76
N MET A 25 -2.49 -6.58 -3.51
CA MET A 25 -1.25 -6.75 -4.29
C MET A 25 -0.66 -8.17 -4.18
N LYS A 26 -0.77 -8.81 -3.02
CA LYS A 26 -0.36 -10.21 -2.84
C LYS A 26 -1.29 -11.16 -3.58
N GLU A 27 -2.59 -10.94 -3.50
CA GLU A 27 -3.61 -11.76 -4.18
C GLU A 27 -3.43 -11.75 -5.70
N VAL A 28 -3.02 -10.62 -6.28
CA VAL A 28 -2.77 -10.50 -7.74
C VAL A 28 -1.31 -10.77 -8.13
N GLY A 29 -0.46 -11.18 -7.18
CA GLY A 29 0.92 -11.61 -7.45
C GLY A 29 1.91 -10.51 -7.84
N ILE A 30 1.62 -9.23 -7.54
CA ILE A 30 2.49 -8.10 -7.90
C ILE A 30 3.26 -7.52 -6.71
N TYR A 31 3.02 -8.02 -5.49
CA TYR A 31 3.54 -7.42 -4.27
C TYR A 31 5.07 -7.37 -4.21
N ASP A 32 5.73 -8.48 -4.55
CA ASP A 32 7.20 -8.59 -4.41
C ASP A 32 7.96 -7.82 -5.51
N ASP A 33 7.35 -7.65 -6.69
CA ASP A 33 7.94 -6.93 -7.84
C ASP A 33 7.55 -5.44 -7.91
N THR A 34 6.78 -4.97 -6.94
CA THR A 34 6.32 -3.57 -6.86
C THR A 34 6.97 -2.84 -5.70
N LYS A 35 7.76 -1.82 -6.03
CA LYS A 35 8.35 -0.92 -5.03
C LYS A 35 7.26 -0.02 -4.45
N LEU A 36 7.08 -0.07 -3.13
CA LEU A 36 6.16 0.78 -2.39
C LEU A 36 6.92 1.92 -1.70
N GLU A 37 6.48 3.16 -1.93
CA GLU A 37 7.03 4.36 -1.27
C GLU A 37 5.91 5.14 -0.59
N LEU A 38 6.04 5.35 0.72
CA LEU A 38 5.17 6.28 1.44
C LEU A 38 5.76 7.68 1.30
N LYS A 39 4.95 8.62 0.81
CA LYS A 39 5.27 10.04 0.72
C LYS A 39 4.52 10.87 1.76
#